data_AF-A0A1D6G6U8-F1
#
_entry.id   AF-A0A1D6G6U8-F1
#
_cell.length_a   1.000
_cell.length_b   1.000
_cell.length_c   1.000
_cell.angle_alpha   90.00
_cell.angle_beta   90.00
_cell.angle_gamma   90.00
#
_symmetry.space_group_name_H-M   'P 1'
#
loop_
_entity.id
_entity.type
_entity.pdbx_description
1 polymer ?
#
loop_
_entity_poly.entity_id
_entity_poly.type
_entity_poly.pdbx_seq_one_letter_code
_entity_poly.pdbx_strand_id
1 'polypeptide(L)' 'MERIREFLRVTNKKPPVMVPRVIPGMVSREVLIMEFIKGTPIMNLGNEMAKRGIDPGGKIAAMAKQ' A
#
# COMPACT_ATOMS: atom_id res chain seq x y z
N MET A 1 -8.66 17.30 9.62
CA MET A 1 -8.11 15.92 9.66
C MET A 1 -9.12 14.90 10.19
N GLU A 2 -10.25 15.32 10.80
CA GLU A 2 -11.36 14.44 11.24
C GLU A 2 -11.83 13.45 10.18
N ARG A 3 -12.20 13.90 8.97
CA ARG A 3 -12.78 13.03 7.92
C ARG A 3 -11.90 11.83 7.54
N ILE A 4 -10.58 12.03 7.49
CA ILE A 4 -9.63 10.95 7.21
C ILE A 4 -9.58 9.96 8.38
N ARG A 5 -9.55 10.45 9.62
CA ARG A 5 -9.59 9.60 10.81
C ARG A 5 -10.87 8.78 10.90
N GLU A 6 -12.01 9.40 10.61
CA GLU A 6 -13.33 8.77 10.66
C GLU A 6 -13.45 7.67 9.61
N PHE A 7 -13.00 7.95 8.37
CA PHE A 7 -12.95 6.96 7.30
C PHE A 7 -12.04 5.76 7.63
N LEU A 8 -10.83 6.02 8.13
CA LEU A 8 -9.84 4.99 8.46
C LEU A 8 -10.21 4.12 9.67
N ARG A 9 -11.04 4.62 10.59
CA ARG A 9 -11.39 3.92 11.84
C ARG A 9 -12.78 3.32 11.87
N VAL A 10 -13.77 4.00 11.30
CA VAL A 10 -15.20 3.65 11.44
C VAL A 10 -15.72 2.98 10.17
N THR A 11 -15.40 3.55 9.01
CA THR A 11 -15.98 3.11 7.73
C THR A 11 -15.20 1.94 7.11
N ASN A 12 -13.87 1.98 7.19
CA ASN A 12 -13.01 0.94 6.62
C ASN A 12 -12.37 0.10 7.73
N LYS A 13 -13.05 -0.99 8.14
CA LYS A 13 -12.58 -1.88 9.23
C LYS A 13 -11.21 -2.53 8.93
N LYS A 14 -10.78 -2.55 7.67
CA LYS A 14 -9.41 -2.90 7.28
C LYS A 14 -8.68 -1.62 6.89
N PRO A 15 -7.54 -1.31 7.53
CA PRO A 15 -6.76 -0.14 7.17
C PRO A 15 -6.36 -0.22 5.68
N PRO A 16 -6.53 0.85 4.89
CA PRO A 16 -6.24 0.83 3.45
C PRO A 16 -4.75 0.65 3.15
N VAL A 17 -3.89 0.85 4.14
CA VAL A 17 -2.44 0.69 4.05
C VAL A 17 -1.98 -0.23 5.17
N MET A 18 -1.18 -1.23 4.81
CA MET A 18 -0.47 -2.09 5.76
C MET A 18 0.91 -1.49 6.03
N VAL A 19 1.23 -1.28 7.31
CA VAL A 19 2.55 -0.79 7.75
C VAL A 19 3.27 -1.96 8.43
N PRO A 20 4.49 -2.33 8.00
CA PRO A 20 5.22 -3.40 8.64
C PRO A 20 5.69 -2.97 10.03
N ARG A 21 5.71 -3.88 11.00
CA ARG A 21 6.22 -3.58 12.34
C ARG A 21 7.72 -3.76 12.40
N VAL A 22 8.37 -2.93 13.23
CA VAL A 22 9.80 -3.05 13.54
C VAL A 22 10.06 -4.31 14.36
N ILE A 23 11.18 -4.99 14.14
CA ILE A 23 11.62 -6.14 14.96
C ILE A 23 12.49 -5.63 16.12
N PRO A 24 11.99 -5.68 17.38
CA PRO A 24 12.74 -5.19 18.53
C PRO A 24 14.04 -5.98 18.74
N GLY A 25 15.10 -5.31 19.20
CA GLY A 25 16.40 -5.93 19.45
C GLY A 25 17.25 -6.19 18.20
N MET A 26 16.70 -5.92 17.01
CA MET A 26 17.39 -6.08 15.72
C MET A 26 17.56 -4.77 14.96
N VAL A 27 17.32 -3.62 15.61
CA VAL A 27 17.50 -2.28 15.05
C VAL A 27 18.70 -1.57 15.66
N SER A 28 19.36 -0.75 14.87
CA SER A 28 20.44 0.13 15.30
C SER A 28 20.24 1.53 14.73
N ARG A 29 21.20 2.44 14.98
CA ARG A 29 21.18 3.77 14.37
C ARG A 29 21.31 3.74 12.85
N GLU A 30 21.95 2.70 12.30
CA GLU A 30 22.27 2.58 10.88
C GLU A 30 21.43 1.51 10.16
N VAL A 31 20.77 0.63 10.92
CA VAL A 31 20.04 -0.52 10.38
C VAL A 31 18.61 -0.55 10.93
N LEU A 32 17.63 -0.55 10.02
CA LEU A 32 16.21 -0.73 10.33
C LEU A 32 15.73 -2.09 9.80
N ILE A 33 15.18 -2.91 10.69
CA ILE A 33 14.63 -4.24 10.35
C ILE A 33 13.14 -4.25 10.69
N MET A 34 12.33 -4.68 9.72
CA MET A 34 10.87 -4.67 9.80
C MET A 34 10.29 -5.99 9.28
N GLU A 35 9.02 -6.26 9.58
CA GLU A 35 8.25 -7.36 8.98
C GLU A 35 8.29 -7.28 7.44
N PHE A 36 8.48 -8.43 6.80
CA PHE A 36 8.44 -8.49 5.34
C PHE A 36 7.00 -8.41 4.82
N ILE A 37 6.74 -7.47 3.91
CA ILE A 37 5.46 -7.38 3.19
C ILE A 37 5.64 -7.97 1.80
N LYS A 38 4.94 -9.06 1.52
CA LYS A 38 4.82 -9.60 0.17
C LYS A 38 3.87 -8.73 -0.64
N GLY A 39 4.35 -8.18 -1.75
CA GLY A 39 3.54 -7.35 -2.64
C GLY A 39 4.22 -7.11 -3.97
N THR A 40 3.53 -6.37 -4.85
CA THR A 40 4.13 -5.85 -6.07
C THR A 40 4.53 -4.39 -5.84
N PRO A 41 5.76 -3.97 -6.19
CA PRO A 41 6.15 -2.58 -6.13
C PRO A 41 5.17 -1.70 -6.91
N ILE A 42 4.77 -0.56 -6.34
CA ILE A 42 3.81 0.35 -6.99
C ILE A 42 4.28 0.83 -8.37
N MET A 43 5.61 0.92 -8.58
CA MET A 43 6.20 1.24 -9.88
C MET A 43 5.83 0.24 -10.98
N ASN A 44 5.54 -1.02 -10.61
CA ASN A 44 5.15 -2.07 -11.55
C ASN A 44 3.63 -2.18 -11.73
N LEU A 45 2.84 -1.28 -11.12
CA LEU A 45 1.38 -1.36 -11.15
C LEU A 45 0.83 -1.36 -12.58
N GLY A 46 1.37 -0.53 -13.48
CA GLY A 46 0.96 -0.50 -14.89
C GLY A 46 1.20 -1.83 -15.60
N ASN A 47 2.33 -2.50 -15.32
CA ASN A 47 2.63 -3.82 -15.89
C ASN A 47 1.67 -4.88 -15.36
N GLU A 48 1.33 -4.85 -14.07
CA GLU A 48 0.35 -5.76 -13.49
C GLU A 48 -1.07 -5.50 -13.99
N MET A 49 -1.44 -4.25 -14.24
CA MET A 49 -2.71 -3.89 -14.88
C MET A 49 -2.78 -4.45 -16.31
N ALA A 50 -1.74 -4.23 -17.10
CA ALA A 50 -1.68 -4.71 -18.48
C ALA A 50 -1.76 -6.24 -18.55
N LYS A 51 -1.05 -6.97 -17.66
CA LYS A 51 -1.16 -8.44 -17.55
C LYS A 51 -2.59 -8.92 -17.25
N ARG A 52 -3.38 -8.10 -16.57
CA ARG A 52 -4.78 -8.38 -16.23
C ARG A 52 -5.76 -7.86 -17.29
N GLY A 53 -5.27 -7.38 -18.43
CA GLY A 53 -6.09 -6.83 -19.51
C GLY A 53 -6.67 -5.45 -19.22
N ILE A 54 -6.14 -4.75 -18.21
CA ILE A 54 -6.56 -3.40 -17.84
C ILE A 54 -5.61 -2.41 -18.51
N ASP A 55 -6.14 -1.55 -19.37
CA ASP A 55 -5.37 -0.45 -19.97
C ASP A 55 -4.86 0.50 -18.87
N PRO A 56 -3.53 0.62 -18.66
CA PRO A 56 -2.95 1.50 -17.64
C PRO A 56 -3.26 3.00 -17.82
N GLY A 57 -3.66 3.42 -19.02
CA GLY A 57 -4.11 4.77 -19.36
C GLY A 57 -5.64 4.94 -19.30
N GLY A 58 -6.39 3.85 -19.14
CA GLY A 58 -7.85 3.87 -19.16
C GLY A 58 -8.47 4.45 -17.88
N LYS A 59 -9.75 4.85 -17.97
CA LYS A 59 -10.51 5.43 -16.84
C LYS A 59 -10.51 4.52 -15.59
N ILE A 60 -10.57 3.20 -15.80
CA ILE A 60 -10.52 2.20 -14.73
C ILE A 60 -9.16 2.19 -14.03
N ALA A 61 -8.06 2.33 -14.79
CA ALA A 61 -6.72 2.38 -14.21
C ALA A 61 -6.44 3.71 -13.48
N ALA A 62 -7.01 4.82 -13.96
CA ALA A 62 -6.93 6.10 -13.27
C ALA A 62 -7.61 6.07 -11.90
N MET A 63 -8.76 5.38 -11.78
CA MET A 63 -9.46 5.21 -10.50
C MET A 63 -8.70 4.31 -9.51
N ALA A 64 -7.98 3.30 -10.00
CA ALA A 64 -7.20 2.41 -9.13
C ALA A 64 -5.87 3.01 -8.62
N LYS A 65 -5.47 4.18 -9.14
CA LYS A 65 -4.30 4.95 -8.66
C LYS A 65 -4.64 5.93 -7.53
N GLN A 66 -5.93 6.25 -7.32
CA GLN A 66 -6.42 7.12 -6.25
C GLN A 66 -6.72 6.32 -4.98
#